data_AF-A0A183CI01-F1
#
_entry.id   AF-A0A183CI01-F1
#
_cell.length_a   1.000
_cell.length_b   1.000
_cell.length_c   1.000
_cell.angle_alpha   90.00
_cell.angle_beta   90.00
_cell.angle_gamma   90.00
#
_symmetry.space_group_name_H-M   'P 1'
#
loop_
_entity.id
_entity.type
_entity.pdbx_description
1 polymer ?
#
loop_
_entity_poly.entity_id
_entity_poly.type
_entity_poly.pdbx_seq_one_letter_code
_entity_poly.pdbx_strand_id
1 'polypeptide(L)'
;MMPLHKTITIADVLDWKEGEYRCVAEVDGFPPKALHHMLFLKGPPKVQLSEQFLFDADSVTLACRVQHRSERVKVHWYHNGHRVDIEPGVHLQQPELDVVGDHQPHYAVRDERMSRWEIVSRLTILRFTDADFGTYNCTARNEHGVVSDQREITLNVVDSLRKIF
;
A
#
# COMPACT_ATOMS: atom_id res chain seq x y z
N MET A 1 23.64 9.41 44.26
CA MET A 1 24.35 9.08 43.01
C MET A 1 23.32 9.17 41.88
N MET A 2 23.50 10.05 40.90
CA MET A 2 22.57 10.17 39.77
C MET A 2 22.92 9.13 38.69
N PRO A 3 21.95 8.49 38.03
CA PRO A 3 22.22 7.55 36.95
C PRO A 3 22.91 8.25 35.77
N LEU A 4 23.90 7.59 35.18
CA LEU A 4 24.57 8.06 33.97
C LEU A 4 23.62 7.85 32.78
N HIS A 5 23.19 8.94 32.15
CA HIS A 5 22.41 8.90 30.92
C HIS A 5 23.30 9.31 29.74
N LYS A 6 23.44 8.42 28.76
CA LYS A 6 24.12 8.69 27.49
C LYS A 6 23.10 8.74 26.37
N THR A 7 23.10 9.83 25.61
CA THR A 7 22.19 10.04 24.48
C THR A 7 23.00 10.12 23.19
N ILE A 8 22.47 9.55 22.11
CA ILE A 8 22.96 9.76 20.75
C ILE A 8 22.00 10.68 20.01
N THR A 9 22.53 11.65 19.29
CA THR A 9 21.76 12.52 18.39
C THR A 9 22.20 12.25 16.97
N ILE A 10 21.25 11.92 16.09
CA ILE A 10 21.51 11.66 14.69
C ILE A 10 21.14 12.92 13.91
N ALA A 11 22.14 13.67 13.46
CA ALA A 11 21.94 14.80 12.56
C ALA A 11 21.64 14.31 11.12
N ASP A 12 20.92 15.12 10.36
CA ASP A 12 20.61 14.92 8.93
C ASP A 12 20.19 13.48 8.62
N VAL A 13 19.01 13.10 9.12
CA VAL A 13 18.55 11.72 9.05
C VAL A 13 18.23 11.33 7.61
N LEU A 14 18.88 10.28 7.12
CA LEU A 14 18.75 9.71 5.76
C LEU A 14 18.17 8.30 5.85
N ASP A 15 17.58 7.80 4.77
CA ASP A 15 16.90 6.49 4.74
C ASP A 15 17.76 5.33 5.25
N TRP A 16 19.06 5.31 4.92
CA TRP A 16 19.98 4.25 5.37
C TRP A 16 20.32 4.30 6.87
N LYS A 17 19.94 5.38 7.57
CA LYS A 17 20.04 5.48 9.03
C LYS A 17 18.84 4.85 9.74
N GLU A 18 17.78 4.44 9.02
CA GLU A 18 16.74 3.58 9.60
C GLU A 18 17.37 2.25 10.03
N GLY A 19 17.12 1.80 11.26
CA GLY A 19 17.88 0.66 11.79
C GLY A 19 17.75 0.42 13.28
N GLU A 20 18.24 -0.74 13.72
CA GLU A 20 18.37 -1.04 15.15
C GLU A 20 19.66 -0.41 15.69
N TYR A 21 19.52 0.41 16.71
CA TYR A 21 20.60 1.04 17.44
C TYR A 21 20.81 0.31 18.75
N ARG A 22 22.07 -0.04 19.04
CA ARG A 22 22.45 -0.77 20.26
C ARG A 22 23.29 0.10 21.19
N CYS A 23 22.77 0.37 22.39
CA CYS A 23 23.49 1.00 23.47
C CYS A 23 24.06 -0.08 24.39
N VAL A 24 25.39 -0.18 24.51
CA VAL A 24 26.07 -1.19 25.35
C VAL A 24 26.77 -0.49 26.51
N ALA A 25 26.53 -0.98 27.73
CA ALA A 25 27.22 -0.57 28.94
C ALA A 25 28.11 -1.72 29.44
N GLU A 26 29.35 -1.39 29.75
CA GLU A 26 30.40 -2.31 30.17
C GLU A 26 30.97 -1.86 31.52
N VAL A 27 31.24 -2.85 32.38
CA VAL A 27 31.88 -2.66 33.69
C VAL A 27 32.87 -3.80 33.87
N ASP A 28 34.09 -3.50 34.29
CA ASP A 28 35.14 -4.49 34.48
C ASP A 28 34.69 -5.62 35.42
N GLY A 29 34.95 -6.86 35.01
CA GLY A 29 34.57 -8.06 35.76
C GLY A 29 33.11 -8.48 35.64
N PHE A 30 32.28 -7.76 34.87
CA PHE A 30 30.87 -8.11 34.63
C PHE A 30 30.53 -8.21 33.14
N PRO A 31 29.58 -9.07 32.74
CA PRO A 31 29.10 -9.11 31.36
C PRO A 31 28.42 -7.80 30.94
N PRO A 32 28.59 -7.36 29.67
CA PRO A 32 27.94 -6.17 29.15
C PRO A 32 26.42 -6.28 29.20
N LYS A 33 25.76 -5.14 29.39
CA LYS A 33 24.31 -5.00 29.21
C LYS A 33 24.02 -4.14 27.99
N ALA A 34 23.05 -4.57 27.19
CA ALA A 34 22.68 -3.89 25.97
C ALA A 34 21.20 -3.50 25.96
N LEU A 35 20.91 -2.30 25.47
CA LEU A 35 19.58 -1.81 25.14
C LEU A 35 19.48 -1.62 23.63
N HIS A 36 18.38 -2.04 23.04
CA HIS A 36 18.13 -1.96 21.60
C HIS A 36 16.99 -0.99 21.32
N HIS A 37 17.16 -0.14 20.32
CA HIS A 37 16.18 0.85 19.88
C HIS A 37 16.03 0.83 18.38
N MET A 38 14.79 0.65 17.91
CA MET A 38 14.50 0.70 16.48
C MET A 38 14.19 2.15 16.07
N LEU A 39 15.01 2.72 15.19
CA LEU A 39 14.70 4.00 14.55
C LEU A 39 13.86 3.74 13.31
N PHE A 40 12.68 4.35 13.25
CA PHE A 40 11.84 4.38 12.07
C PHE A 40 11.74 5.81 11.55
N LEU A 41 11.85 5.98 10.23
CA LEU A 41 11.70 7.28 9.60
C LEU A 41 10.25 7.51 9.20
N LYS A 42 9.75 8.71 9.49
CA LYS A 42 8.47 9.17 8.97
C LYS A 42 8.70 9.77 7.59
N GLY A 43 7.90 9.35 6.64
CA GLY A 43 7.96 9.79 5.25
C GLY A 43 6.71 9.36 4.48
N PRO A 44 6.68 9.60 3.16
CA PRO A 44 5.62 9.07 2.30
C PRO A 44 5.48 7.55 2.46
N PRO A 45 4.30 6.97 2.20
CA PRO A 45 4.12 5.53 2.26
C PRO A 45 4.99 4.82 1.21
N LYS A 46 5.39 3.58 1.48
CA LYS A 46 5.93 2.68 0.45
C LYS A 46 4.77 1.88 -0.13
N VAL A 47 4.65 1.87 -1.45
CA VAL A 47 3.58 1.19 -2.19
C VAL A 47 4.19 0.12 -3.08
N GLN A 48 3.60 -1.07 -3.08
CA GLN A 48 4.01 -2.16 -3.95
C GLN A 48 2.77 -2.86 -4.50
N LEU A 49 2.57 -2.79 -5.81
CA LEU A 49 1.55 -3.58 -6.50
C LEU A 49 2.05 -5.02 -6.71
N SER A 50 1.20 -6.00 -6.48
CA SER A 50 1.51 -7.41 -6.72
C SER A 50 1.74 -7.67 -8.21
N GLU A 51 2.79 -8.44 -8.52
CA GLU A 51 3.05 -8.94 -9.88
C GLU A 51 2.04 -10.02 -10.30
N GLN A 52 1.38 -10.64 -9.33
CA GLN A 52 0.41 -11.69 -9.55
C GLN A 52 -1.00 -11.13 -9.47
N PHE A 53 -1.80 -11.50 -10.47
CA PHE A 53 -3.25 -11.27 -10.51
C PHE A 53 -3.96 -12.54 -10.11
N LEU A 54 -5.06 -12.42 -9.36
CA LEU A 54 -5.93 -13.55 -9.06
C LEU A 54 -7.12 -13.52 -10.03
N PHE A 55 -7.26 -14.59 -10.81
CA PHE A 55 -8.40 -14.77 -11.71
C PHE A 55 -9.38 -15.75 -11.07
N ASP A 56 -10.66 -15.39 -11.07
CA ASP A 56 -11.74 -16.27 -10.65
C ASP A 56 -12.93 -16.08 -11.57
N ALA A 57 -13.31 -17.14 -12.30
CA ALA A 57 -14.39 -17.19 -13.30
C ALA A 57 -14.42 -15.99 -14.28
N ASP A 58 -15.04 -14.89 -13.85
CA ASP A 58 -15.25 -13.64 -14.59
C ASP A 58 -14.69 -12.41 -13.87
N SER A 59 -13.77 -12.58 -12.91
CA SER A 59 -13.22 -11.49 -12.10
C SER A 59 -11.71 -11.54 -12.02
N VAL A 60 -11.11 -10.36 -11.83
CA VAL A 60 -9.66 -10.18 -11.67
C VAL A 60 -9.39 -9.37 -10.41
N THR A 61 -8.54 -9.87 -9.53
CA THR A 61 -8.15 -9.17 -8.31
C THR A 61 -6.68 -8.79 -8.31
N LEU A 62 -6.43 -7.49 -8.08
CA LEU A 62 -5.11 -6.92 -7.82
C LEU A 62 -4.91 -6.74 -6.31
N ALA A 63 -3.67 -6.89 -5.84
CA ALA A 63 -3.30 -6.61 -4.46
C ALA A 63 -2.22 -5.52 -4.40
N CYS A 64 -2.40 -4.57 -3.49
CA CYS A 64 -1.47 -3.48 -3.24
C CYS A 64 -1.05 -3.50 -1.77
N ARG A 65 0.25 -3.70 -1.52
CA ARG A 65 0.84 -3.62 -0.18
C ARG A 65 1.33 -2.20 0.07
N VAL A 66 0.86 -1.61 1.16
CA VAL A 66 1.20 -0.24 1.57
C VAL A 66 1.83 -0.27 2.95
N GLN A 67 3.09 0.14 3.05
CA GLN A 67 3.79 0.31 4.33
C GLN A 67 3.86 1.79 4.69
N HIS A 68 3.55 2.13 5.94
CA HIS A 68 3.47 3.52 6.38
C HIS A 68 3.87 3.70 7.85
N ARG A 69 4.32 4.91 8.20
CA ARG A 69 4.61 5.33 9.59
C ARG A 69 3.78 6.55 10.02
N SER A 70 2.57 6.65 9.45
CA SER A 70 1.59 7.71 9.73
C SER A 70 0.29 7.10 10.24
N GLU A 71 -0.43 7.81 11.12
CA GLU A 71 -1.75 7.40 11.59
C GLU A 71 -2.86 7.66 10.56
N ARG A 72 -2.61 8.51 9.55
CA ARG A 72 -3.59 8.94 8.54
C ARG A 72 -3.11 8.62 7.12
N VAL A 73 -3.00 7.32 6.83
CA VAL A 73 -2.77 6.84 5.46
C VAL A 73 -4.10 6.60 4.76
N LYS A 74 -4.18 6.96 3.48
CA LYS A 74 -5.30 6.64 2.57
C LYS A 74 -4.77 5.91 1.35
N VAL A 75 -5.54 4.94 0.85
CA VAL A 75 -5.21 4.16 -0.35
C VAL A 75 -6.34 4.35 -1.36
N HIS A 76 -5.97 4.58 -2.62
CA HIS A 76 -6.89 4.84 -3.73
C HIS A 76 -6.48 4.05 -4.97
N TRP A 77 -7.46 3.69 -5.79
CA TRP A 77 -7.25 2.92 -7.01
C TRP A 77 -7.66 3.73 -8.23
N TYR A 78 -6.87 3.60 -9.29
CA TYR A 78 -7.15 4.23 -10.57
C TYR A 78 -7.04 3.21 -11.70
N HIS A 79 -7.89 3.37 -12.72
CA HIS A 79 -7.82 2.68 -14.00
C HIS A 79 -7.72 3.74 -15.10
N ASN A 80 -6.66 3.68 -15.91
CA ASN A 80 -6.38 4.64 -16.99
C ASN A 80 -6.46 6.11 -16.54
N GLY A 81 -6.00 6.40 -15.31
CA GLY A 81 -6.00 7.75 -14.73
C GLY A 81 -7.32 8.16 -14.06
N HIS A 82 -8.39 7.36 -14.17
CA HIS A 82 -9.66 7.60 -13.51
C HIS A 82 -9.76 6.85 -12.19
N ARG A 83 -10.21 7.53 -11.14
CA ARG A 83 -10.35 6.92 -9.81
C ARG A 83 -11.54 5.96 -9.79
N VAL A 84 -11.32 4.72 -9.36
CA VAL A 84 -12.32 3.63 -9.39
C VAL A 84 -12.74 3.11 -8.02
N ASP A 85 -12.04 3.50 -6.94
CA ASP A 85 -12.41 3.20 -5.55
C ASP A 85 -13.42 4.21 -4.97
N ILE A 86 -14.30 4.75 -5.81
CA ILE A 86 -15.32 5.70 -5.39
C ILE A 86 -16.60 4.94 -5.04
N GLU A 87 -17.24 5.30 -3.92
CA GLU A 87 -18.53 4.72 -3.56
C GLU A 87 -19.55 4.93 -4.69
N PRO A 88 -20.42 3.93 -4.97
CA PRO A 88 -21.50 4.07 -5.93
C PRO A 88 -22.34 5.31 -5.56
N GLY A 89 -22.32 6.35 -6.40
CA GLY A 89 -23.05 7.60 -6.18
C GLY A 89 -22.23 8.89 -6.18
N VAL A 90 -20.88 8.83 -6.18
CA VAL A 90 -20.04 10.02 -6.39
C VAL A 90 -19.43 9.96 -7.80
N HIS A 91 -20.28 10.14 -8.81
CA HIS A 91 -19.85 10.19 -10.20
C HIS A 91 -19.15 11.52 -10.47
N LEU A 92 -17.82 11.54 -10.47
CA LEU A 92 -17.06 12.67 -10.98
C LEU A 92 -17.08 12.59 -12.51
N GLN A 93 -17.98 13.39 -13.10
CA GLN A 93 -18.03 13.76 -14.52
C GLN A 93 -18.59 12.71 -15.49
N GLN A 94 -19.88 12.38 -15.33
CA GLN A 94 -20.75 12.06 -16.47
C GLN A 94 -22.20 12.35 -16.07
N PRO A 95 -22.83 13.44 -16.55
CA PRO A 95 -24.23 13.71 -16.29
C PRO A 95 -25.09 12.97 -17.32
N GLU A 96 -25.26 11.66 -17.16
CA GLU A 96 -26.30 10.93 -17.87
C GLU A 96 -27.12 10.08 -16.91
N LEU A 97 -28.28 10.66 -16.55
CA LEU A 97 -29.47 10.05 -15.97
C LEU A 97 -29.28 9.22 -14.68
N ASP A 98 -29.70 9.82 -13.57
CA ASP A 98 -30.19 9.09 -12.40
C ASP A 98 -31.39 8.21 -12.80
N VAL A 99 -31.12 7.03 -13.34
CA VAL A 99 -32.08 5.93 -13.38
C VAL A 99 -31.92 5.19 -12.07
N VAL A 100 -33.01 5.08 -11.32
CA VAL A 100 -33.13 4.15 -10.19
C VAL A 100 -33.06 2.73 -10.77
N GLY A 101 -31.84 2.28 -11.03
CA GLY A 101 -31.49 0.96 -11.53
C GLY A 101 -30.48 0.33 -10.60
N ASP A 102 -30.56 -0.99 -10.47
CA ASP A 102 -29.63 -1.86 -9.73
C ASP A 102 -28.21 -1.74 -10.33
N HIS A 103 -27.53 -0.63 -10.06
CA HIS A 103 -26.16 -0.41 -10.50
C HIS A 103 -25.25 -1.26 -9.62
N GLN A 104 -25.10 -2.53 -10.00
CA GLN A 104 -24.11 -3.40 -9.39
C GLN A 104 -22.72 -2.79 -9.61
N PRO A 105 -21.87 -2.68 -8.56
CA PRO A 105 -20.55 -2.11 -8.71
C PRO A 105 -19.72 -2.94 -9.70
N HIS A 106 -18.92 -2.28 -10.54
CA HIS A 106 -17.95 -2.93 -11.41
C HIS A 106 -16.62 -3.18 -10.70
N TYR A 107 -16.28 -2.31 -9.75
CA TYR A 107 -15.10 -2.41 -8.92
C TYR A 107 -15.50 -2.66 -7.47
N ALA A 108 -14.83 -3.60 -6.82
CA ALA A 108 -14.94 -3.83 -5.38
C ALA A 108 -13.57 -3.64 -4.74
N VAL A 109 -13.50 -2.81 -3.70
CA VAL A 109 -12.26 -2.55 -2.95
C VAL A 109 -12.37 -3.10 -1.55
N ARG A 110 -11.33 -3.81 -1.11
CA ARG A 110 -11.23 -4.33 0.25
C ARG A 110 -9.87 -4.02 0.84
N ASP A 111 -9.87 -3.30 1.95
CA ASP A 111 -8.66 -2.96 2.69
C ASP A 111 -8.50 -3.86 3.93
N GLU A 112 -7.34 -4.49 4.05
CA GLU A 112 -6.98 -5.38 5.14
C GLU A 112 -5.77 -4.81 5.89
N ARG A 113 -5.95 -4.50 7.18
CA ARG A 113 -4.83 -4.07 8.04
C ARG A 113 -4.07 -5.31 8.52
N MET A 114 -2.89 -5.54 7.94
CA MET A 114 -2.00 -6.62 8.36
C MET A 114 -1.30 -6.30 9.68
N SER A 115 -1.00 -5.02 9.91
CA SER A 115 -0.44 -4.53 11.17
C SER A 115 -0.80 -3.06 11.40
N ARG A 116 -0.21 -2.45 12.43
CA ARG A 116 -0.32 -1.00 12.66
C ARG A 116 0.23 -0.18 11.49
N TRP A 117 1.20 -0.73 10.75
CA TRP A 117 2.03 -0.03 9.78
C TRP A 117 1.99 -0.61 8.38
N GLU A 118 1.07 -1.55 8.15
CA GLU A 118 0.95 -2.26 6.89
C GLU A 118 -0.52 -2.52 6.58
N ILE A 119 -0.90 -2.14 5.36
CA ILE A 119 -2.24 -2.33 4.79
C ILE A 119 -2.07 -3.09 3.47
N VAL A 120 -2.93 -4.05 3.22
CA VAL A 120 -3.10 -4.68 1.92
C VAL A 120 -4.46 -4.26 1.38
N SER A 121 -4.46 -3.42 0.35
CA SER A 121 -5.67 -3.04 -0.38
C SER A 121 -5.84 -3.97 -1.58
N ARG A 122 -7.06 -4.46 -1.81
CA ARG A 122 -7.38 -5.35 -2.93
C ARG A 122 -8.45 -4.70 -3.79
N LEU A 123 -8.18 -4.60 -5.09
CA LEU A 123 -9.16 -4.17 -6.09
C LEU A 123 -9.60 -5.41 -6.86
N THR A 124 -10.89 -5.73 -6.80
CA THR A 124 -11.53 -6.76 -7.63
C THR A 124 -12.33 -6.09 -8.74
N ILE A 125 -12.01 -6.43 -9.98
CA ILE A 125 -12.73 -6.05 -11.18
C ILE A 125 -13.73 -7.17 -11.45
N LEU A 126 -15.02 -6.86 -11.33
CA LEU A 126 -16.13 -7.79 -11.51
C LEU A 126 -16.55 -7.83 -12.97
N ARG A 127 -17.01 -8.98 -13.49
CA ARG A 127 -17.47 -9.12 -14.89
C ARG A 127 -16.42 -8.58 -15.88
N PHE A 128 -15.18 -9.04 -15.72
CA PHE A 128 -14.00 -8.62 -16.46
C PHE A 128 -14.17 -8.85 -17.97
N THR A 129 -13.95 -7.80 -18.75
CA THR A 129 -14.02 -7.80 -20.22
C THR A 129 -12.79 -7.13 -20.83
N ASP A 130 -12.70 -7.12 -22.16
CA ASP A 130 -11.60 -6.45 -22.87
C ASP A 130 -11.56 -4.92 -22.62
N ALA A 131 -12.66 -4.32 -22.18
CA ALA A 131 -12.71 -2.90 -21.80
C ALA A 131 -11.94 -2.59 -20.51
N ASP A 132 -11.68 -3.63 -19.69
CA ASP A 132 -10.96 -3.51 -18.42
C ASP A 132 -9.43 -3.57 -18.60
N PHE A 133 -8.94 -3.80 -19.83
CA PHE A 133 -7.52 -3.68 -20.12
C PHE A 133 -7.01 -2.26 -19.90
N GLY A 134 -5.72 -2.14 -19.62
CA GLY A 134 -5.04 -0.87 -19.41
C GLY A 134 -4.29 -0.80 -18.09
N THR A 135 -3.99 0.43 -17.68
CA THR A 135 -3.10 0.69 -16.54
C THR A 135 -3.89 0.88 -15.26
N TYR A 136 -3.53 0.12 -14.24
CA TYR A 136 -4.06 0.19 -12.89
C TYR A 136 -3.02 0.74 -11.93
N ASN A 137 -3.41 1.74 -11.15
CA ASN A 137 -2.54 2.38 -10.18
C ASN A 137 -3.11 2.21 -8.79
N CYS A 138 -2.28 1.76 -7.85
CA CYS A 138 -2.54 1.92 -6.44
C CYS A 138 -1.78 3.16 -5.96
N THR A 139 -2.49 4.09 -5.32
CA THR A 139 -1.92 5.33 -4.81
C THR A 139 -2.14 5.41 -3.31
N ALA A 140 -1.07 5.58 -2.55
CA ALA A 140 -1.15 5.82 -1.11
C ALA A 140 -0.72 7.25 -0.77
N ARG A 141 -1.42 7.86 0.18
CA ARG A 141 -1.17 9.23 0.64
C ARG A 141 -1.14 9.31 2.16
N ASN A 142 -0.20 10.09 2.68
CA ASN A 142 -0.20 10.56 4.07
C ASN A 142 0.21 12.04 4.12
N GLU A 143 0.48 12.57 5.31
CA GLU A 143 0.92 13.96 5.54
C GLU A 143 2.30 14.29 4.94
N HIS A 144 3.12 13.29 4.62
CA HIS A 144 4.46 13.47 4.09
C HIS A 144 4.54 13.37 2.57
N GLY A 145 3.51 12.82 1.92
CA GLY A 145 3.47 12.75 0.47
C GLY A 145 2.49 11.74 -0.09
N VAL A 146 2.58 11.59 -1.41
CA VAL A 146 1.76 10.68 -2.21
C VAL A 146 2.72 9.82 -3.03
N VAL A 147 2.50 8.50 -3.02
CA VAL A 147 3.28 7.53 -3.80
C VAL A 147 2.31 6.62 -4.53
N SER A 148 2.64 6.26 -5.77
CA SER A 148 1.86 5.33 -6.57
C SER A 148 2.75 4.29 -7.23
N ASP A 149 2.22 3.07 -7.34
CA ASP A 149 2.77 2.01 -8.19
C ASP A 149 1.69 1.59 -9.18
N GLN A 150 2.11 1.16 -10.37
CA GLN A 150 1.21 0.90 -11.49
C GLN A 150 1.54 -0.41 -12.20
N ARG A 151 0.51 -1.07 -12.74
CA ARG A 151 0.66 -2.23 -13.62
C ARG A 151 -0.34 -2.18 -14.76
N GLU A 152 0.07 -2.75 -15.88
CA GLU A 152 -0.78 -2.86 -17.06
C GLU A 152 -1.36 -4.27 -17.15
N ILE A 153 -2.68 -4.37 -17.32
CA ILE A 153 -3.36 -5.62 -17.65
C ILE A 153 -3.60 -5.63 -19.15
N THR A 154 -3.05 -6.64 -19.83
CA THR A 154 -3.18 -6.83 -21.28
C THR A 154 -3.67 -8.25 -21.58
N LEU A 155 -4.17 -8.47 -22.80
CA LEU A 155 -4.61 -9.79 -23.27
C LEU A 155 -3.52 -10.85 -23.09
N ASN A 156 -2.27 -10.55 -23.44
CA ASN A 156 -1.15 -11.49 -23.32
C ASN A 156 -0.90 -11.94 -21.88
N VAL A 157 -1.08 -11.04 -20.91
CA VAL A 157 -0.95 -11.35 -19.48
C VAL A 157 -2.05 -12.30 -19.05
N VAL A 158 -3.31 -12.02 -19.44
CA VAL A 158 -4.46 -12.88 -19.13
C VAL A 158 -4.30 -14.27 -19.76
N ASP A 159 -3.94 -14.33 -21.05
CA ASP A 159 -3.75 -15.59 -21.77
C ASP A 159 -2.61 -16.44 -21.20
N SER A 160 -1.52 -15.80 -20.77
CA SER A 160 -0.39 -16.51 -20.15
C SER A 160 -0.80 -17.15 -18.83
N LEU A 161 -1.70 -16.51 -18.07
CA LEU A 161 -2.14 -16.99 -16.76
C LEU A 161 -3.23 -18.08 -16.89
N ARG A 162 -4.11 -17.98 -17.89
CA ARG A 162 -5.09 -19.04 -18.20
C ARG A 162 -4.45 -20.34 -18.69
N LYS A 163 -3.23 -20.31 -19.23
CA LYS A 163 -2.49 -21.51 -19.69
C LYS A 163 -1.81 -22.30 -18.56
N ILE A 164 -1.83 -21.80 -17.32
CA ILE A 164 -1.17 -22.43 -16.16
C ILE A 164 -2.14 -23.34 -15.39
N PHE A 165 -3.45 -23.24 -15.65
CA PHE A 165 -4.52 -24.09 -15.11
C PHE A 165 -5.10 -24.99 -16.20
#